data_AF-A0A2U3JY65-F1
#
_entry.id   AF-A0A2U3JY65-F1
#
_cell.length_a   1.000
_cell.length_b   1.000
_cell.length_c   1.000
_cell.angle_alpha   90.00
_cell.angle_beta   90.00
_cell.angle_gamma   90.00
#
_symmetry.space_group_name_H-M   'P 1'
#
loop_
_entity.id
_entity.type
_entity.pdbx_description
1 polymer ?
#
loop_
_entity_poly.entity_id
_entity_poly.type
_entity_poly.pdbx_seq_one_letter_code
_entity_poly.pdbx_strand_id
1 'polypeptide(L)'
;MNIEREILETWIGTLADSHSQMSASLLAPKPDPFRNPVGYAIRTSMGELWKQLKGDMDPQAVDSALDVVLRIRAVQDLSVTEAVGFVVRLRPILRQLSATSEFASFDERIDQLALAAFDKYVQCRDQLRAARLHEIGRLTRPHRSRGRVGV
;
A
#
# COMPACT_ATOMS: atom_id res chain seq x y z
N MET A 1 -13.16 -24.39 1.79
CA MET A 1 -12.67 -23.08 1.30
C MET A 1 -11.21 -23.30 0.87
N ASN A 2 -10.73 -22.70 -0.22
CA ASN A 2 -9.32 -22.84 -0.63
C ASN A 2 -8.46 -22.08 0.39
N ILE A 3 -7.48 -22.75 1.00
CA ILE A 3 -6.63 -22.18 2.06
C ILE A 3 -5.90 -20.90 1.62
N GLU A 4 -5.50 -20.82 0.34
CA GLU A 4 -4.87 -19.63 -0.20
C GLU A 4 -5.80 -18.42 -0.20
N ARG A 5 -7.09 -18.65 -0.49
CA ARG A 5 -8.10 -17.58 -0.47
C ARG A 5 -8.30 -17.10 0.96
N GLU A 6 -8.31 -18.01 1.92
CA GLU A 6 -8.43 -17.67 3.33
C GLU A 6 -7.23 -16.83 3.80
N ILE A 7 -6.01 -17.25 3.48
CA ILE A 7 -4.77 -16.49 3.74
C ILE A 7 -4.87 -15.08 3.14
N LEU A 8 -5.23 -14.96 1.86
CA LEU A 8 -5.31 -13.66 1.19
C LEU A 8 -6.38 -12.75 1.81
N GLU A 9 -7.56 -13.27 2.15
CA GLU A 9 -8.63 -12.49 2.79
C GLU A 9 -8.23 -12.03 4.19
N THR A 10 -7.64 -12.92 5.00
CA THR A 10 -7.11 -12.56 6.32
C THR A 10 -6.01 -11.50 6.19
N TRP A 11 -5.13 -11.64 5.21
CA TRP A 11 -4.04 -10.68 4.99
C TRP A 11 -4.54 -9.30 4.58
N ILE A 12 -5.51 -9.22 3.66
CA ILE A 12 -6.20 -7.97 3.29
C ILE A 12 -6.86 -7.34 4.51
N GLY A 13 -7.50 -8.15 5.38
CA GLY A 13 -8.12 -7.68 6.62
C GLY A 13 -7.15 -6.89 7.51
N THR A 14 -5.89 -7.33 7.59
CA THR A 14 -4.87 -6.65 8.40
C THR A 14 -4.59 -5.20 7.97
N LEU A 15 -4.97 -4.81 6.75
CA LEU A 15 -4.82 -3.45 6.26
C LEU A 15 -5.76 -2.47 6.99
N ALA A 16 -6.94 -2.92 7.43
CA ALA A 16 -7.89 -2.12 8.20
C ALA A 16 -7.44 -1.95 9.67
N ASP A 17 -6.89 -3.01 10.27
CA ASP A 17 -6.54 -3.04 11.71
C ASP A 17 -5.37 -2.12 12.09
N SER A 18 -4.63 -1.60 11.12
CA SER A 18 -3.32 -0.93 11.34
C SER A 18 -3.39 0.51 11.85
N HIS A 19 -4.40 0.89 12.63
CA HIS A 19 -4.73 2.30 12.89
C HIS A 19 -4.95 3.12 11.60
N SER A 20 -5.24 2.44 10.49
CA SER A 20 -5.57 3.11 9.24
C SER A 20 -6.97 3.71 9.34
N GLN A 21 -7.18 4.88 8.72
CA GLN A 21 -8.55 5.41 8.53
C GLN A 21 -9.34 4.60 7.48
N MET A 22 -8.82 3.44 7.05
CA MET A 22 -9.43 2.60 6.04
C MET A 22 -10.56 1.78 6.64
N SER A 23 -11.79 2.12 6.27
CA SER A 23 -12.98 1.38 6.70
C SER A 23 -12.96 -0.08 6.22
N ALA A 24 -13.43 -1.00 7.07
CA ALA A 24 -13.66 -2.39 6.68
C ALA A 24 -14.61 -2.51 5.47
N SER A 25 -15.54 -1.56 5.29
CA SER A 25 -16.43 -1.51 4.12
C SER A 25 -15.69 -1.21 2.82
N LEU A 26 -14.58 -0.46 2.87
CA LEU A 26 -13.73 -0.21 1.71
C LEU A 26 -13.03 -1.49 1.26
N LEU A 27 -12.67 -2.36 2.22
CA LEU A 27 -12.04 -3.64 1.96
C LEU A 27 -13.04 -4.79 1.85
N ALA A 28 -14.35 -4.51 1.64
CA ALA A 28 -15.35 -5.57 1.49
C ALA A 28 -14.98 -6.56 0.36
N PRO A 29 -15.27 -7.87 0.51
CA PRO A 29 -15.06 -8.85 -0.55
C PRO A 29 -15.80 -8.45 -1.83
N LYS A 30 -15.18 -8.70 -2.99
CA LYS A 30 -15.72 -8.37 -4.33
C LYS A 30 -16.22 -6.92 -4.43
N PRO A 31 -15.34 -5.92 -4.22
CA PRO A 31 -15.72 -4.52 -4.35
C PRO A 31 -16.11 -4.22 -5.80
N ASP A 32 -17.20 -3.47 -5.97
CA ASP A 32 -17.60 -2.95 -7.26
C ASP A 32 -16.55 -1.92 -7.75
N PRO A 33 -15.93 -2.08 -8.94
CA PRO A 33 -14.87 -1.19 -9.41
C PRO A 33 -15.32 0.26 -9.60
N PHE A 34 -16.60 0.51 -9.85
CA PHE A 34 -17.15 1.84 -10.07
C PHE A 34 -17.57 2.51 -8.75
N ARG A 35 -18.20 1.74 -7.85
CA ARG A 35 -18.68 2.26 -6.56
C ARG A 35 -17.60 2.28 -5.49
N ASN A 36 -16.59 1.43 -5.60
CA ASN A 36 -15.47 1.32 -4.67
C ASN A 36 -14.14 1.04 -5.43
N PRO A 37 -13.66 2.02 -6.23
CA PRO A 37 -12.43 1.86 -7.02
C PRO A 37 -11.20 1.65 -6.14
N VAL A 38 -11.16 2.27 -4.95
CA VAL A 38 -10.03 2.15 -4.02
C VAL A 38 -9.94 0.73 -3.46
N GLY A 39 -11.06 0.17 -2.99
CA GLY A 39 -11.11 -1.21 -2.52
C GLY A 39 -10.75 -2.21 -3.60
N TYR A 40 -11.21 -1.98 -4.84
CA TYR A 40 -10.85 -2.81 -5.98
C TYR A 40 -9.35 -2.76 -6.27
N ALA A 41 -8.75 -1.57 -6.32
CA ALA A 41 -7.32 -1.40 -6.56
C ALA A 41 -6.45 -2.07 -5.48
N ILE A 42 -6.83 -1.93 -4.20
CA ILE A 42 -6.12 -2.57 -3.09
C ILE A 42 -6.19 -4.09 -3.21
N ARG A 43 -7.39 -4.66 -3.41
CA ARG A 43 -7.56 -6.12 -3.48
C ARG A 43 -6.83 -6.72 -4.67
N THR A 44 -6.86 -6.07 -5.82
CA THR A 44 -6.08 -6.47 -7.00
C THR A 44 -4.59 -6.44 -6.72
N SER A 45 -4.09 -5.38 -6.09
CA SER A 45 -2.67 -5.24 -5.75
C SER A 45 -2.22 -6.28 -4.72
N MET A 46 -3.02 -6.54 -3.69
CA MET A 46 -2.75 -7.59 -2.70
C MET A 46 -2.75 -8.99 -3.32
N GLY A 47 -3.63 -9.24 -4.29
CA GLY A 47 -3.63 -10.48 -5.08
C GLY A 47 -2.35 -10.64 -5.91
N GLU A 48 -1.85 -9.56 -6.52
CA GLU A 48 -0.58 -9.58 -7.25
C GLU A 48 0.61 -9.81 -6.30
N LEU A 49 0.65 -9.14 -5.14
CA LEU A 49 1.69 -9.40 -4.14
C LEU A 49 1.69 -10.85 -3.68
N TRP A 50 0.51 -11.44 -3.46
CA TRP A 50 0.40 -12.86 -3.13
C TRP A 50 0.95 -13.76 -4.24
N LYS A 51 0.64 -13.45 -5.51
CA LYS A 51 1.19 -14.16 -6.66
C LYS A 51 2.72 -14.04 -6.72
N GLN A 52 3.27 -12.85 -6.47
CA GLN A 52 4.72 -12.62 -6.48
C GLN A 52 5.43 -13.37 -5.35
N LEU A 53 4.86 -13.38 -4.15
CA LEU A 53 5.36 -14.17 -3.02
C LEU A 53 5.45 -15.67 -3.35
N LYS A 54 4.51 -16.21 -4.15
CA LYS A 54 4.55 -17.60 -4.63
C LYS A 54 5.41 -17.84 -5.88
N GLY A 55 5.77 -16.78 -6.60
CA GLY A 55 6.40 -16.83 -7.93
C GLY A 55 7.84 -16.35 -7.93
N ASP A 56 8.17 -15.42 -8.83
CA ASP A 56 9.57 -15.00 -9.05
C ASP A 56 9.98 -13.75 -8.26
N MET A 57 9.05 -13.11 -7.54
CA MET A 57 9.29 -11.82 -6.87
C MET A 57 9.84 -10.76 -7.83
N ASP A 58 9.18 -10.61 -8.98
CA ASP A 58 9.57 -9.62 -10.00
C ASP A 58 9.58 -8.20 -9.38
N PRO A 59 10.73 -7.49 -9.39
CA PRO A 59 10.85 -6.20 -8.71
C PRO A 59 9.86 -5.14 -9.21
N GLN A 60 9.55 -5.13 -10.51
CA GLN A 60 8.66 -4.12 -11.09
C GLN A 60 7.19 -4.37 -10.74
N ALA A 61 6.75 -5.63 -10.76
CA ALA A 61 5.41 -6.03 -10.34
C ALA A 61 5.20 -5.79 -8.84
N VAL A 62 6.20 -6.15 -8.01
CA VAL A 62 6.19 -5.88 -6.57
C VAL A 62 6.12 -4.38 -6.30
N ASP A 63 6.97 -3.57 -6.94
CA ASP A 63 6.97 -2.11 -6.77
C ASP A 63 5.63 -1.47 -7.16
N SER A 64 5.07 -1.88 -8.32
CA SER A 64 3.80 -1.36 -8.81
C SER A 64 2.62 -1.70 -7.89
N ALA A 65 2.56 -2.93 -7.39
CA ALA A 65 1.52 -3.36 -6.47
C ALA A 65 1.65 -2.69 -5.08
N LEU A 66 2.89 -2.56 -4.59
CA LEU A 66 3.17 -1.82 -3.35
C LEU A 66 2.80 -0.34 -3.47
N ASP A 67 3.09 0.31 -4.61
CA ASP A 67 2.79 1.71 -4.86
C ASP A 67 1.31 2.05 -4.60
N VAL A 68 0.41 1.22 -5.11
CA VAL A 68 -1.04 1.41 -4.95
C VAL A 68 -1.42 1.42 -3.47
N VAL A 69 -1.00 0.41 -2.72
CA VAL A 69 -1.37 0.23 -1.31
C VAL A 69 -0.71 1.31 -0.44
N LEU A 70 0.59 1.56 -0.65
CA LEU A 70 1.38 2.44 0.19
C LEU A 70 1.15 3.92 -0.10
N ARG A 71 0.81 4.31 -1.34
CA ARG A 71 0.44 5.70 -1.65
C ARG A 71 -0.84 6.10 -0.91
N ILE A 72 -1.84 5.20 -0.85
CA ILE A 72 -3.07 5.45 -0.07
C ILE A 72 -2.73 5.64 1.41
N ARG A 73 -1.87 4.77 1.96
CA ARG A 73 -1.42 4.84 3.37
C ARG A 73 -0.54 6.07 3.64
N ALA A 74 0.19 6.57 2.65
CA ALA A 74 0.99 7.79 2.77
C ALA A 74 0.10 9.04 2.82
N VAL A 75 -1.00 9.06 2.06
CA VAL A 75 -2.01 10.13 2.14
C VAL A 75 -2.69 10.16 3.52
N GLN A 76 -2.86 9.00 4.16
CA GLN A 76 -3.37 8.87 5.53
C GLN A 76 -2.36 9.30 6.62
N ASP A 77 -1.15 9.71 6.24
CA ASP A 77 -0.06 10.16 7.12
C ASP A 77 0.27 9.18 8.27
N LEU A 78 0.21 7.88 7.96
CA LEU A 78 0.58 6.83 8.90
C LEU A 78 2.08 6.89 9.27
N SER A 79 2.46 6.24 10.37
CA SER A 79 3.86 5.90 10.60
C SER A 79 4.32 4.78 9.66
N VAL A 80 5.64 4.59 9.54
CA VAL A 80 6.20 3.48 8.75
C VAL A 80 5.68 2.13 9.26
N THR A 81 5.65 1.93 10.57
CA THR A 81 5.20 0.68 11.19
C THR A 81 3.73 0.38 10.86
N GLU A 82 2.87 1.39 10.88
CA GLU A 82 1.45 1.26 10.54
C GLU A 82 1.23 1.03 9.04
N ALA A 83 2.03 1.69 8.20
CA ALA A 83 1.94 1.58 6.76
C ALA A 83 2.43 0.23 6.23
N VAL A 84 3.56 -0.27 6.74
CA VAL A 84 4.28 -1.46 6.23
C VAL A 84 3.98 -2.72 7.02
N GLY A 85 3.50 -2.60 8.27
CA GLY A 85 3.33 -3.72 9.19
C GLY A 85 2.42 -4.87 8.68
N PHE A 86 1.59 -4.62 7.66
CA PHE A 86 0.76 -5.66 7.05
C PHE A 86 1.61 -6.76 6.40
N VAL A 87 2.80 -6.41 5.89
CA VAL A 87 3.70 -7.38 5.23
C VAL A 87 4.19 -8.41 6.25
N VAL A 88 4.72 -7.96 7.39
CA VAL A 88 5.25 -8.87 8.42
C VAL A 88 4.16 -9.66 9.13
N ARG A 89 2.93 -9.14 9.18
CA ARG A 89 1.75 -9.86 9.70
C ARG A 89 1.35 -11.05 8.84
N LEU A 90 1.89 -11.20 7.63
CA LEU A 90 1.67 -12.41 6.84
C LEU A 90 2.27 -13.66 7.50
N ARG A 91 3.40 -13.54 8.21
CA ARG A 91 4.06 -14.69 8.87
C ARG A 91 3.15 -15.43 9.86
N PRO A 92 2.55 -14.77 10.87
CA PRO A 92 1.65 -15.46 11.78
C PRO A 92 0.39 -16.01 11.08
N ILE A 93 -0.11 -15.34 10.02
CA ILE A 93 -1.25 -15.84 9.23
C ILE A 93 -0.89 -17.18 8.56
N LEU A 94 0.27 -17.25 7.91
CA LEU A 94 0.76 -18.48 7.27
C LEU A 94 0.94 -19.59 8.31
N ARG A 95 1.56 -19.30 9.45
CA ARG A 95 1.78 -20.30 10.53
C ARG A 95 0.47 -20.81 11.15
N GLN A 96 -0.54 -19.96 11.24
CA GLN A 96 -1.82 -20.33 11.83
C GLN A 96 -2.69 -21.15 10.86
N LEU A 97 -2.73 -20.74 9.59
CA LEU A 97 -3.63 -21.34 8.60
C LEU A 97 -2.99 -22.50 7.83
N SER A 98 -1.67 -22.61 7.80
CA SER A 98 -0.96 -23.73 7.17
C SER A 98 -0.09 -24.46 8.20
N ALA A 99 -0.45 -25.70 8.49
CA ALA A 99 0.35 -26.61 9.31
C ALA A 99 1.47 -27.31 8.50
N THR A 100 1.50 -27.10 7.17
CA THR A 100 2.40 -27.73 6.22
C THR A 100 3.65 -26.88 5.97
N SER A 101 4.78 -27.54 5.71
CA SER A 101 6.08 -26.93 5.37
C SER A 101 6.09 -26.11 4.07
N GLU A 102 4.98 -26.08 3.34
CA GLU A 102 4.82 -25.43 2.03
C GLU A 102 5.12 -23.92 2.06
N PHE A 103 4.85 -23.26 3.18
CA PHE A 103 5.06 -21.82 3.35
C PHE A 103 6.26 -21.48 4.25
N ALA A 104 7.01 -22.48 4.74
CA ALA A 104 8.20 -22.25 5.55
C ALA A 104 9.30 -21.48 4.79
N SER A 105 9.30 -21.57 3.45
CA SER A 105 10.21 -20.86 2.56
C SER A 105 9.83 -19.39 2.29
N PHE A 106 8.71 -18.91 2.82
CA PHE A 106 8.24 -17.53 2.57
C PHE A 106 8.92 -16.50 3.46
N ASP A 107 9.62 -16.93 4.50
CA ASP A 107 10.22 -16.03 5.48
C ASP A 107 11.19 -15.04 4.81
N GLU A 108 12.08 -15.48 3.92
CA GLU A 108 13.01 -14.60 3.20
C GLU A 108 12.28 -13.64 2.24
N ARG A 109 11.24 -14.13 1.56
CA ARG A 109 10.45 -13.35 0.60
C ARG A 109 9.60 -12.28 1.30
N ILE A 110 9.11 -12.57 2.49
CA ILE A 110 8.40 -11.61 3.33
C ILE A 110 9.37 -10.51 3.80
N ASP A 111 10.61 -10.85 4.16
CA ASP A 111 11.62 -9.83 4.50
C ASP A 111 11.96 -8.95 3.29
N GLN A 112 12.18 -9.55 2.12
CA GLN A 112 12.39 -8.81 0.88
C GLN A 112 11.22 -7.87 0.57
N LEU A 113 9.99 -8.36 0.70
CA LEU A 113 8.79 -7.55 0.50
C LEU A 113 8.68 -6.42 1.54
N ALA A 114 9.07 -6.67 2.79
CA ALA A 114 9.02 -5.67 3.85
C ALA A 114 10.01 -4.53 3.60
N LEU A 115 11.23 -4.84 3.14
CA LEU A 115 12.22 -3.85 2.74
C LEU A 115 11.74 -3.03 1.54
N ALA A 116 11.24 -3.68 0.49
CA ALA A 116 10.68 -2.99 -0.67
C ALA A 116 9.50 -2.08 -0.29
N ALA A 117 8.64 -2.55 0.61
CA ALA A 117 7.51 -1.76 1.13
C ALA A 117 7.96 -0.56 1.96
N PHE A 118 9.02 -0.70 2.76
CA PHE A 118 9.61 0.41 3.50
C PHE A 118 10.11 1.50 2.55
N ASP A 119 10.96 1.14 1.59
CA ASP A 119 11.54 2.09 0.63
C ASP A 119 10.45 2.81 -0.16
N LYS A 120 9.47 2.04 -0.64
CA LYS A 120 8.35 2.57 -1.41
C LYS A 120 7.52 3.54 -0.60
N TYR A 121 7.24 3.22 0.66
CA TYR A 121 6.45 4.08 1.53
C TYR A 121 7.15 5.41 1.81
N VAL A 122 8.45 5.38 2.09
CA VAL A 122 9.26 6.59 2.29
C VAL A 122 9.23 7.45 1.03
N GLN A 123 9.41 6.85 -0.15
CA GLN A 123 9.32 7.53 -1.43
C GLN A 123 7.95 8.23 -1.62
N CYS A 124 6.83 7.53 -1.35
CA CYS A 124 5.50 8.12 -1.43
C CYS A 124 5.32 9.30 -0.47
N ARG A 125 5.81 9.19 0.78
CA ARG A 125 5.73 10.29 1.76
C ARG A 125 6.52 11.52 1.33
N ASP A 126 7.72 11.33 0.79
CA ASP A 126 8.57 12.43 0.37
C ASP A 126 8.00 13.14 -0.86
N GLN A 127 7.44 12.39 -1.81
CA GLN A 127 6.69 12.96 -2.93
C GLN A 127 5.50 13.80 -2.45
N LEU A 128 4.74 13.30 -1.46
CA LEU A 128 3.60 14.03 -0.90
C LEU A 128 4.04 15.31 -0.17
N ARG A 129 5.14 15.26 0.59
CA ARG A 129 5.73 16.43 1.25
C ARG A 129 6.22 17.47 0.25
N ALA A 130 6.92 17.04 -0.79
CA ALA A 130 7.38 17.91 -1.87
C ALA A 130 6.18 18.60 -2.55
N ALA A 131 5.12 17.86 -2.88
CA ALA A 131 3.91 18.42 -3.46
C ALA A 131 3.26 19.49 -2.55
N ARG A 132 3.19 19.24 -1.23
CA ARG A 132 2.67 20.22 -0.26
C ARG A 132 3.52 21.51 -0.23
N LEU A 133 4.86 21.39 -0.23
CA LEU A 133 5.76 22.54 -0.26
C LEU A 133 5.61 23.35 -1.55
N HIS A 134 5.50 22.69 -2.69
CA HIS A 134 5.26 23.34 -3.98
C HIS A 134 3.95 24.13 -3.98
N GLU A 135 2.88 23.57 -3.41
CA GLU A 135 1.59 24.26 -3.34
C GLU A 135 1.64 25.47 -2.39
N ILE A 136 2.29 25.37 -1.23
CA ILE A 136 2.49 26.51 -0.32
C ILE A 136 3.29 27.62 -1.02
N GLY A 137 4.33 27.28 -1.78
CA GLY A 137 5.10 28.26 -2.56
C GLY A 137 4.28 28.95 -3.66
N ARG A 138 3.31 28.24 -4.26
CA ARG A 138 2.37 28.81 -5.23
C ARG A 138 1.41 29.81 -4.58
N LEU A 139 0.91 29.51 -3.39
CA LEU A 139 -0.04 30.34 -2.65
C LEU A 139 0.61 31.57 -1.99
N THR A 140 1.87 31.47 -1.58
CA THR A 140 2.61 32.56 -0.90
C THR A 140 3.28 33.54 -1.84
N ARG A 141 3.39 33.23 -3.15
CA ARG A 141 3.88 34.18 -4.15
C ARG A 141 2.87 35.32 -4.27
N PRO A 142 3.21 36.58 -3.87
CA PRO A 142 2.30 37.69 -4.04
C PRO A 142 1.96 37.81 -5.53
N HIS A 143 0.68 37.97 -5.82
CA HIS A 143 0.17 38.26 -7.15
C HIS A 143 0.80 39.58 -7.60
N ARG A 144 1.98 39.52 -8.22
CA ARG A 144 2.63 40.68 -8.82
C ARG A 144 1.75 41.04 -10.00
N SER A 145 0.78 41.92 -9.77
CA SER A 145 0.05 42.59 -10.82
C SER A 145 1.09 43.08 -11.83
N ARG A 146 1.01 42.57 -13.06
CA ARG A 146 1.69 43.18 -14.20
C ARG A 146 1.05 44.57 -14.35
N GLY A 147 1.57 45.53 -13.59
CA GLY A 147 1.44 46.93 -13.91
C GLY A 147 2.13 47.15 -15.25
N ARG A 148 1.34 47.11 -16.33
CA ARG A 148 1.72 47.73 -17.59
C ARG A 148 1.44 49.22 -17.40
N VAL A 149 2.47 49.96 -17.04
CA VAL A 149 2.55 51.41 -17.21
C VAL A 149 3.48 51.65 -18.40
N GLY A 150 3.04 52.48 -19.35
CA GLY A 150 3.79 52.95 -20.52
C GLY A 150 3.54 52.10 -21.77
N VAL A 151 3.09 52.63 -22.91
CA VAL A 151 3.00 54.00 -23.42
C VAL A 151 1.76 54.11 -24.30
#